data_AF-A0A662U0Z3-F1
#
_entry.id   AF-A0A662U0Z3-F1
#
_cell.length_a   1.000
_cell.length_b   1.000
_cell.length_c   1.000
_cell.angle_alpha   90.00
_cell.angle_beta   90.00
_cell.angle_gamma   90.00
#
_symmetry.space_group_name_H-M   'P 1'
#
loop_
_entity.id
_entity.type
_entity.pdbx_description
1 polymer ?
#
loop_
_entity_poly.entity_id
_entity_poly.type
_entity_poly.pdbx_seq_one_letter_code
_entity_poly.pdbx_strand_id
1 'polypeptide(L)'
;MKPGEFLVRYTSLLLRIQGFSVTTGKIVGRHRVDLIAFDPFEELEYIYKCSEYYGTKLVSLDEVRQLKEQWDDVGANRAVYITTTGYTPYAKAFCGRVGITTIDGKQLDEWEERVLRRLVKEHQANWIKLDVEEYDLRNSVRRIQ
;
A
#
# COMPACT_ATOMS: atom_id res chain seq x y z
N MET A 1 12.09 9.81 -15.23
CA MET A 1 11.67 8.85 -14.17
C MET A 1 12.48 7.59 -14.36
N LYS A 2 13.18 7.09 -13.33
CA LYS A 2 13.97 5.87 -13.50
C LYS A 2 13.01 4.67 -13.53
N PRO A 3 13.30 3.60 -14.30
CA PRO A 3 12.52 2.37 -14.28
C PRO A 3 12.38 1.84 -12.84
N GLY A 4 11.17 1.49 -12.40
CA GLY A 4 10.89 1.01 -11.05
C GLY A 4 10.52 2.08 -10.01
N GLU A 5 10.61 3.37 -10.34
CA GLU A 5 10.24 4.45 -9.40
C GLU A 5 8.73 4.74 -9.36
N PHE A 6 7.98 4.35 -10.39
CA PHE A 6 6.55 4.67 -10.49
C PHE A 6 5.75 3.89 -9.46
N LEU A 7 5.86 2.56 -9.45
CA LEU A 7 5.15 1.63 -8.59
C LEU A 7 5.49 1.88 -7.12
N VAL A 8 6.73 2.26 -6.80
CA VAL A 8 7.13 2.65 -5.44
C VAL A 8 6.37 3.90 -4.99
N ARG A 9 6.36 4.95 -5.81
CA ARG A 9 5.63 6.20 -5.50
C ARG A 9 4.12 5.97 -5.43
N TYR A 10 3.61 5.19 -6.36
CA TYR A 10 2.20 4.88 -6.48
C TYR A 10 1.70 4.06 -5.28
N THR A 11 2.40 2.99 -4.92
CA THR A 11 2.12 2.20 -3.71
C THR A 11 2.23 3.06 -2.46
N SER A 12 3.27 3.90 -2.36
CA SER A 12 3.40 4.83 -1.22
C SER A 12 2.22 5.79 -1.10
N LEU A 13 1.62 6.23 -2.21
CA LEU A 13 0.46 7.11 -2.19
C LEU A 13 -0.78 6.34 -1.68
N LEU A 14 -1.05 5.15 -2.22
CA LEU A 14 -2.18 4.32 -1.80
C LEU A 14 -2.12 4.02 -0.29
N LEU A 15 -0.94 3.61 0.21
CA LEU A 15 -0.73 3.33 1.63
C LEU A 15 -0.96 4.57 2.51
N ARG A 16 -0.47 5.75 2.09
CA ARG A 16 -0.69 7.00 2.83
C ARG A 16 -2.16 7.40 2.87
N ILE A 17 -2.90 7.21 1.78
CA ILE A 17 -4.35 7.44 1.76
C ILE A 17 -5.06 6.53 2.77
N GLN A 18 -4.57 5.31 2.95
CA GLN A 18 -5.09 4.36 3.94
C GLN A 18 -4.63 4.64 5.38
N GLY A 19 -3.80 5.66 5.61
CA GLY A 19 -3.35 6.09 6.94
C GLY A 19 -1.99 5.53 7.38
N PHE A 20 -1.28 4.81 6.51
CA PHE A 20 0.06 4.30 6.85
C PHE A 20 1.10 5.41 6.84
N SER A 21 2.06 5.31 7.76
CA SER A 21 3.30 6.10 7.69
C SER A 21 4.31 5.38 6.80
N VAL A 22 4.75 6.01 5.70
CA VAL A 22 5.55 5.35 4.65
C VAL A 22 6.89 6.04 4.43
N THR A 23 7.96 5.24 4.51
CA THR A 23 9.34 5.62 4.15
C THR A 23 9.76 4.88 2.88
N THR A 24 10.31 5.60 1.89
CA THR A 24 10.70 5.03 0.59
C THR A 24 12.22 4.95 0.44
N GLY A 25 12.74 3.93 -0.23
CA GLY A 25 14.14 3.86 -0.67
C GLY A 25 15.15 3.79 0.48
N LYS A 26 14.74 3.25 1.63
CA LYS A 26 15.58 3.16 2.83
C LYS A 26 16.62 2.05 2.67
N ILE A 27 17.84 2.31 3.12
CA ILE A 27 18.86 1.28 3.30
C ILE A 27 18.78 0.81 4.76
N VAL A 28 18.57 -0.49 4.95
CA VAL A 28 18.57 -1.12 6.28
C VAL A 28 19.63 -2.22 6.27
N GLY A 29 20.65 -2.07 7.10
CA GLY A 29 21.84 -2.92 7.04
C GLY A 29 22.51 -2.84 5.67
N ARG A 30 22.52 -3.95 4.94
CA ARG A 30 23.08 -4.06 3.58
C ARG A 30 22.02 -4.04 2.48
N HIS A 31 20.75 -3.94 2.85
CA HIS A 31 19.63 -4.11 1.94
C HIS A 31 19.01 -2.78 1.58
N ARG A 32 18.77 -2.57 0.29
CA ARG A 32 17.94 -1.48 -0.20
C ARG A 32 16.50 -1.96 -0.29
N VAL A 33 15.65 -1.36 0.54
CA VAL A 33 14.23 -1.63 0.61
C VAL A 33 13.46 -0.59 -0.18
N ASP A 34 12.44 -1.02 -0.92
CA ASP A 34 11.67 -0.09 -1.74
C ASP A 34 10.75 0.77 -0.86
N LEU A 35 9.98 0.14 0.04
CA LEU A 35 9.17 0.84 1.05
C LEU A 35 9.19 0.13 2.40
N ILE A 36 9.12 0.92 3.46
CA ILE A 36 8.71 0.48 4.80
C ILE A 36 7.45 1.27 5.15
N ALA A 37 6.40 0.57 5.55
CA ALA A 37 5.15 1.19 6.01
C ALA A 37 4.80 0.72 7.41
N PHE A 38 4.38 1.65 8.25
CA PHE A 38 3.85 1.36 9.58
C PHE A 38 2.34 1.57 9.58
N ASP A 39 1.60 0.53 9.97
CA ASP A 39 0.17 0.60 10.23
C ASP A 39 -0.04 1.06 11.69
N PRO A 40 -0.55 2.28 11.92
CA PRO A 40 -0.78 2.77 13.27
C PRO A 40 -1.94 2.06 14.00
N PHE A 41 -2.82 1.35 13.29
CA PHE A 41 -3.95 0.66 13.89
C PHE A 41 -3.56 -0.75 14.35
N GLU A 42 -2.76 -1.46 13.56
CA GLU A 42 -2.27 -2.80 13.91
C GLU A 42 -0.96 -2.76 14.70
N GLU A 43 -0.30 -1.60 14.76
CA GLU A 43 1.06 -1.43 15.29
C GLU A 43 2.09 -2.36 14.61
N LEU A 44 1.90 -2.60 13.31
CA LEU A 44 2.74 -3.51 12.53
C LEU A 44 3.58 -2.75 11.48
N GLU A 45 4.84 -3.15 11.37
CA GLU A 45 5.73 -2.72 10.30
C GLU A 45 5.69 -3.71 9.12
N TYR A 46 5.57 -3.15 7.92
CA TYR A 46 5.51 -3.85 6.66
C TYR A 46 6.70 -3.45 5.79
N ILE A 47 7.40 -4.45 5.23
CA ILE A 47 8.38 -4.26 4.16
C ILE A 47 7.73 -4.53 2.80
N TYR A 48 7.92 -3.62 1.84
CA TYR A 48 7.43 -3.81 0.47
C TYR A 48 8.59 -3.88 -0.53
N LYS A 49 8.48 -4.84 -1.44
CA LYS A 49 9.26 -4.91 -2.68
C LYS A 49 8.35 -4.57 -3.85
N CYS A 50 8.78 -3.67 -4.73
CA CYS A 50 8.04 -3.25 -5.91
C CYS A 50 8.87 -3.56 -7.17
N SER A 51 8.32 -4.39 -8.05
CA SER A 51 8.97 -4.72 -9.34
C SER A 51 8.06 -4.39 -10.52
N GLU A 52 8.48 -3.38 -11.28
CA GLU A 52 7.86 -3.03 -12.55
C GLU A 52 8.47 -3.85 -13.68
N TYR A 53 7.60 -4.57 -14.40
CA TYR A 53 7.98 -5.18 -15.67
C TYR A 53 7.07 -4.69 -16.79
N TYR A 54 7.65 -4.64 -17.98
CA TYR A 54 6.93 -4.43 -19.22
C TYR A 54 6.78 -5.77 -19.95
N GLY A 55 5.58 -6.05 -20.47
CA GLY A 55 5.29 -7.28 -21.21
C GLY A 55 5.00 -8.49 -20.32
N THR A 56 5.52 -9.67 -20.71
CA THR A 56 5.14 -10.98 -20.12
C THR A 56 6.10 -11.49 -19.05
N LYS A 57 7.10 -10.71 -18.63
CA LYS A 57 8.00 -11.12 -17.55
C LYS A 57 7.22 -11.29 -16.24
N LEU A 58 7.43 -12.42 -15.58
CA LEU A 58 6.86 -12.74 -14.27
C LEU A 58 7.95 -12.69 -13.19
N VAL A 59 7.54 -12.41 -11.95
CA VAL A 59 8.40 -12.50 -10.77
C VAL A 59 8.86 -13.94 -10.57
N SER A 60 10.17 -14.12 -10.52
CA SER A 60 10.85 -15.41 -10.33
C SER A 60 10.95 -15.83 -8.87
N LEU A 61 11.28 -17.11 -8.64
CA LEU A 61 11.51 -17.64 -7.29
C LEU A 61 12.70 -16.95 -6.61
N ASP A 62 13.75 -16.62 -7.36
CA ASP A 62 14.96 -16.01 -6.78
C ASP A 62 14.68 -14.58 -6.31
N GLU A 63 13.87 -13.83 -7.06
CA GLU A 63 13.45 -12.48 -6.65
C GLU A 63 12.65 -12.49 -5.33
N VAL A 64 11.76 -13.47 -5.12
CA VAL A 64 11.02 -13.57 -3.84
C VAL A 64 11.87 -14.11 -2.69
N ARG A 65 12.90 -14.92 -2.97
CA ARG A 65 13.89 -15.34 -1.96
C ARG A 65 14.73 -14.17 -1.48
N GLN A 66 15.15 -13.29 -2.38
CA GLN A 66 15.85 -12.07 -2.01
C GLN A 66 15.00 -11.20 -1.09
N LEU A 67 13.70 -11.04 -1.36
CA LEU A 67 12.81 -10.35 -0.42
C LEU A 67 12.74 -11.08 0.93
N LYS A 68 12.71 -12.41 0.96
CA LYS A 68 12.67 -13.16 2.23
C LYS A 68 13.94 -12.91 3.07
N GLU A 69 15.11 -12.94 2.45
CA GLU A 69 16.38 -12.62 3.11
C GLU A 69 16.39 -11.17 3.63
N GLN A 70 15.93 -10.23 2.81
CA GLN A 70 15.79 -8.82 3.22
C GLN A 70 14.84 -8.66 4.41
N TRP A 71 13.70 -9.35 4.38
CA TRP A 71 12.70 -9.29 5.43
C TRP A 71 13.24 -9.83 6.76
N ASP A 72 13.96 -10.95 6.73
CA ASP A 72 14.58 -11.53 7.92
C ASP A 72 15.63 -10.60 8.54
N ASP A 73 16.43 -9.93 7.71
CA ASP A 73 17.47 -9.00 8.16
C ASP A 73 16.90 -7.66 8.67
N VAL A 74 15.82 -7.16 8.06
CA VAL A 74 15.16 -5.93 8.51
C VAL A 74 14.36 -6.15 9.79
N GLY A 75 13.74 -7.32 9.96
CA GLY A 75 12.94 -7.65 11.14
C GLY A 75 11.53 -7.04 11.14
N ALA A 76 11.01 -6.64 9.98
CA ALA A 76 9.62 -6.15 9.86
C ALA A 76 8.61 -7.25 10.24
N ASN A 77 7.38 -6.89 10.60
CA ASN A 77 6.36 -7.89 10.99
C ASN A 77 5.74 -8.63 9.80
N ARG A 78 5.72 -7.99 8.63
CA ARG A 78 5.07 -8.48 7.41
C ARG A 78 5.87 -8.10 6.18
N ALA A 79 5.83 -8.95 5.15
CA ALA A 79 6.42 -8.68 3.84
C ALA A 79 5.38 -8.74 2.73
N VAL A 80 5.47 -7.79 1.81
CA VAL A 80 4.61 -7.69 0.64
C VAL A 80 5.48 -7.57 -0.62
N TYR A 81 5.26 -8.43 -1.60
CA TYR A 81 5.82 -8.27 -2.93
C TYR A 81 4.73 -7.73 -3.85
N ILE A 82 5.00 -6.65 -4.57
CA ILE A 82 4.10 -6.05 -5.55
C ILE A 82 4.75 -6.05 -6.93
N THR A 83 3.99 -6.39 -7.97
CA THR A 83 4.44 -6.32 -9.36
C THR A 83 3.34 -5.83 -10.29
N THR A 84 3.71 -5.20 -11.41
CA THR A 84 2.77 -4.78 -12.47
C THR A 84 2.27 -5.94 -13.34
N THR A 85 2.91 -7.11 -13.27
CA THR A 85 2.55 -8.28 -14.07
C THR A 85 1.97 -9.38 -13.19
N GLY A 86 2.76 -10.40 -12.86
CA GLY A 86 2.37 -11.52 -12.03
C GLY A 86 3.56 -12.37 -11.60
N TYR A 87 3.28 -13.54 -11.07
CA TYR A 87 4.27 -14.43 -10.45
C TYR A 87 4.38 -15.75 -11.20
N THR A 88 5.58 -16.30 -11.25
CA THR A 88 5.72 -17.72 -11.61
C THR A 88 5.01 -18.61 -10.58
N PRO A 89 4.51 -19.80 -10.95
CA PRO A 89 3.85 -20.72 -10.01
C PRO A 89 4.71 -21.05 -8.78
N TYR A 90 6.02 -21.24 -9.00
CA TYR A 90 6.97 -21.53 -7.92
C TYR A 90 7.18 -20.34 -6.98
N ALA A 91 7.26 -19.11 -7.50
CA ALA A 91 7.35 -17.91 -6.67
C ALA A 91 6.08 -17.75 -5.82
N LYS A 92 4.90 -17.90 -6.41
CA LYS A 92 3.61 -17.78 -5.70
C LYS A 92 3.47 -18.85 -4.61
N ALA A 93 3.83 -20.10 -4.92
CA ALA A 93 3.84 -21.19 -3.94
C ALA A 93 4.86 -20.97 -2.81
N PHE A 94 6.04 -20.41 -3.11
CA PHE A 94 7.02 -20.06 -2.09
C PHE A 94 6.49 -18.96 -1.17
N CYS A 95 5.98 -17.85 -1.72
CA CYS A 95 5.40 -16.75 -0.94
C CYS A 95 4.33 -17.25 0.04
N GLY A 96 3.41 -18.10 -0.43
CA GLY A 96 2.37 -18.69 0.42
C GLY A 96 2.92 -19.55 1.57
N ARG A 97 4.04 -20.28 1.35
CA ARG A 97 4.68 -21.09 2.40
C ARG A 97 5.40 -20.24 3.45
N VAL A 98 5.99 -19.12 3.05
CA VAL A 98 6.80 -18.29 3.96
C VAL A 98 6.05 -17.07 4.50
N GLY A 99 4.78 -16.87 4.12
CA GLY A 99 3.95 -15.77 4.60
C GLY A 99 4.22 -14.42 3.94
N ILE A 100 4.75 -14.39 2.71
CA ILE A 100 4.86 -13.16 1.92
C ILE A 100 3.53 -12.93 1.20
N THR A 101 2.94 -11.76 1.40
CA THR A 101 1.75 -11.33 0.65
C THR A 101 2.14 -10.94 -0.77
N THR A 102 1.40 -11.41 -1.77
CA THR A 102 1.64 -11.09 -3.18
C THR A 102 0.53 -10.20 -3.73
N ILE A 103 0.90 -9.16 -4.48
CA ILE A 103 -0.01 -8.28 -5.21
C ILE A 103 0.46 -8.22 -6.67
N ASP A 104 -0.28 -8.86 -7.56
CA ASP A 104 -0.06 -8.76 -9.00
C ASP A 104 -0.75 -7.53 -9.62
N GLY A 105 -0.58 -7.31 -10.93
CA GLY A 105 -1.10 -6.11 -11.60
C GLY A 105 -2.62 -5.98 -11.48
N LYS A 106 -3.35 -7.10 -11.61
CA LYS A 106 -4.81 -7.10 -11.46
C LYS A 106 -5.22 -6.75 -10.02
N GLN A 107 -4.54 -7.33 -9.04
CA GLN A 107 -4.81 -7.04 -7.63
C GLN A 107 -4.46 -5.60 -7.25
N LEU A 108 -3.47 -4.99 -7.92
CA LEU A 108 -3.11 -3.60 -7.75
C LEU A 108 -4.23 -2.67 -8.23
N ASP A 109 -4.80 -2.93 -9.41
CA ASP A 109 -5.94 -2.16 -9.95
C ASP A 109 -7.17 -2.27 -9.02
N GLU A 110 -7.48 -3.50 -8.56
CA GLU A 110 -8.57 -3.70 -7.61
C GLU A 110 -8.31 -3.00 -6.26
N TRP A 111 -7.05 -2.91 -5.82
CA TRP A 111 -6.68 -2.19 -4.61
C TRP A 111 -6.85 -0.69 -4.77
N GLU A 112 -6.39 -0.11 -5.89
CA GLU A 112 -6.63 1.29 -6.25
C GLU A 112 -8.11 1.62 -6.17
N GLU A 113 -8.96 0.86 -6.86
CA GLU A 113 -10.39 1.12 -6.89
C GLU A 113 -11.00 1.11 -5.48
N ARG A 114 -10.60 0.19 -4.62
CA ARG A 114 -11.08 0.14 -3.23
C ARG A 114 -10.65 1.38 -2.44
N VAL A 115 -9.39 1.79 -2.58
CA VAL A 115 -8.85 2.98 -1.88
C VAL A 115 -9.57 4.24 -2.34
N LEU A 116 -9.74 4.42 -3.66
CA LEU A 116 -10.43 5.58 -4.23
C LEU A 116 -11.91 5.62 -3.84
N ARG A 117 -12.62 4.49 -3.89
CA ARG A 117 -14.02 4.42 -3.44
C ARG A 117 -14.18 4.79 -1.98
N ARG A 118 -13.25 4.36 -1.12
CA ARG A 118 -13.25 4.72 0.31
C ARG A 118 -13.03 6.22 0.49
N LEU A 119 -12.03 6.78 -0.19
CA LEU A 119 -11.71 8.20 -0.14
C LEU A 119 -12.91 9.08 -0.54
N VAL A 120 -13.60 8.71 -1.63
CA VAL A 120 -14.80 9.41 -2.10
C VAL A 120 -15.93 9.34 -1.06
N LYS A 121 -16.18 8.17 -0.46
CA LYS A 121 -17.19 8.02 0.59
C LYS A 121 -16.90 8.87 1.82
N GLU A 122 -15.65 8.88 2.28
CA GLU A 122 -15.22 9.69 3.42
C GLU A 122 -15.35 11.19 3.13
N HIS A 123 -14.99 11.63 1.92
CA HIS A 123 -15.20 13.02 1.50
C HIS A 123 -16.68 13.37 1.46
N GLN A 124 -17.53 12.57 0.80
CA GLN A 124 -18.98 12.81 0.76
C GLN A 124 -19.61 12.87 2.15
N ALA A 125 -19.19 11.99 3.07
CA ALA A 125 -19.66 12.02 4.46
C ALA A 125 -19.24 13.31 5.19
N ASN A 126 -18.05 13.84 4.92
CA ASN A 126 -17.60 15.12 5.48
C ASN A 126 -18.41 16.31 4.94
N TRP A 127 -18.74 16.34 3.65
CA TRP A 127 -19.60 17.38 3.08
C TRP A 127 -21.01 17.37 3.71
N ILE A 128 -21.60 16.18 3.88
CA ILE A 128 -22.92 16.05 4.54
C ILE A 128 -22.86 16.54 6.00
N LYS A 129 -21.78 16.24 6.74
CA LYS A 129 -21.62 16.72 8.12
C LYS A 129 -21.53 18.24 8.19
N LEU A 130 -20.76 18.86 7.31
CA LEU A 130 -20.64 20.32 7.26
C LEU A 130 -21.98 20.98 6.94
N ASP A 131 -22.76 20.41 6.00
CA ASP A 131 -24.09 20.94 5.66
C ASP A 131 -25.08 20.83 6.83
N VAL A 132 -25.03 19.73 7.59
CA VAL A 132 -25.89 19.53 8.78
C VAL A 132 -25.50 20.49 9.91
N GLU A 133 -24.21 20.64 10.20
CA GLU A 133 -23.73 21.59 11.21
C GLU A 133 -24.09 23.03 10.83
N GLU A 134 -23.96 23.42 9.56
CA GLU A 134 -24.35 24.74 9.08
C GLU A 134 -25.88 24.95 9.17
N TYR A 135 -26.68 23.93 8.86
CA TYR A 135 -28.14 23.97 9.01
C TYR A 135 -28.57 24.13 10.48
N ASP A 136 -27.98 23.39 11.40
CA ASP A 136 -28.27 23.47 12.83
C ASP A 136 -27.85 24.82 13.43
N LEU A 137 -26.71 25.37 12.99
CA LEU A 137 -26.27 26.73 13.34
C LEU A 137 -27.27 27.79 12.84
N ARG A 138 -27.76 27.67 11.61
CA ARG A 138 -28.74 28.63 11.05
C ARG A 138 -30.09 28.57 11.77
N ASN A 139 -30.52 27.40 12.23
CA ASN A 139 -31.80 27.24 12.92
C ASN A 139 -31.76 27.56 14.41
N SER A 140 -30.61 27.42 15.06
CA SER A 140 -30.42 27.86 16.46
C SER A 140 -30.44 29.38 16.59
N VAL A 141 -29.86 30.12 15.64
CA VAL A 141 -29.91 31.60 15.61
C VAL A 141 -31.33 32.15 15.44
N ARG A 142 -32.19 31.47 14.66
CA ARG A 142 -33.59 31.88 14.44
C ARG A 142 -34.52 31.68 15.64
N ARG A 143 -34.15 30.84 16.62
CA ARG A 143 -34.98 30.57 17.82
C ARG A 143 -34.77 31.56 18.97
N ILE A 144 -33.81 32.48 18.84
CA ILE A 144 -33.42 33.44 19.89
C ILE A 144 -33.95 34.87 19.59
N GLN A 145 -34.65 35.07 18.48
CA GLN A 145 -35.35 36.32 18.12
C GLN A 145 -36.86 36.18 18.35
#